data_AF-L0A8U8-F1
#
_entry.id   AF-L0A8U8-F1
#
_cell.length_a   1.000
_cell.length_b   1.000
_cell.length_c   1.000
_cell.angle_alpha   90.00
_cell.angle_beta   90.00
_cell.angle_gamma   90.00
#
_symmetry.space_group_name_H-M   'P 1'
#
loop_
_entity.id
_entity.type
_entity.pdbx_description
1 polymer ?
#
loop_
_entity_poly.entity_id
_entity_poly.type
_entity_poly.pdbx_seq_one_letter_code
_entity_poly.pdbx_strand_id
1 'polypeptide(L)' 'MEDSVKEAKKLLDETIELAKKIYGKRWMRELNMIEDRFGGDPYDVLEFLKKEAENKGIKLDQK' A
#
# COMPACT_ATOMS: atom_id res chain seq x y z
N MET A 1 15.77 13.77 11.40
CA MET A 1 16.26 12.84 10.35
C MET A 1 15.88 11.39 10.63
N GLU A 2 15.98 10.91 11.88
CA GLU A 2 15.54 9.54 12.23
C GLU A 2 14.05 9.28 12.01
N ASP A 3 13.18 10.28 12.25
CA ASP A 3 11.73 10.09 12.16
C ASP A 3 11.23 9.93 10.72
N SER A 4 11.76 10.70 9.76
CA SER A 4 11.34 10.63 8.36
C SER A 4 11.65 9.26 7.72
N VAL A 5 12.78 8.64 8.10
CA VAL A 5 13.13 7.29 7.63
C VAL A 5 12.23 6.23 8.27
N LYS A 6 11.89 6.40 9.56
CA LYS A 6 10.95 5.49 10.25
C LYS A 6 9.55 5.58 9.65
N GLU A 7 9.10 6.79 9.30
CA GLU A 7 7.81 7.02 8.66
C GLU A 7 7.75 6.38 7.26
N ALA A 8 8.77 6.64 6.43
CA ALA A 8 8.85 6.04 5.10
C ALA A 8 8.85 4.50 5.14
N LYS A 9 9.54 3.89 6.11
CA LYS A 9 9.51 2.43 6.31
C LYS A 9 8.12 1.93 6.69
N LYS A 10 7.46 2.57 7.66
CA LYS A 10 6.10 2.19 8.07
C LYS A 10 5.12 2.25 6.90
N LEU A 11 5.23 3.30 6.09
CA LEU A 11 4.37 3.52 4.95
C LEU A 11 4.58 2.45 3.87
N LEU A 12 5.84 2.09 3.59
CA LEU A 12 6.17 0.99 2.70
C LEU A 12 5.64 -0.35 3.22
N ASP A 13 5.82 -0.64 4.50
CA ASP A 13 5.34 -1.87 5.13
C ASP A 13 3.81 -1.98 5.03
N GLU A 14 3.08 -0.90 5.36
CA GLU A 14 1.62 -0.85 5.27
C GLU A 14 1.12 -1.07 3.83
N THR A 15 1.78 -0.43 2.86
CA THR A 15 1.51 -0.56 1.43
C THR A 15 1.67 -2.01 0.96
N ILE A 16 2.78 -2.65 1.33
CA ILE A 16 3.07 -4.04 0.97
C ILE A 16 2.08 -5.01 1.63
N GLU A 17 1.76 -4.82 2.91
CA GLU A 17 0.78 -5.65 3.61
C GLU A 17 -0.61 -5.55 2.99
N LEU A 18 -1.04 -4.34 2.64
CA LEU A 18 -2.30 -4.09 1.94
C LEU A 18 -2.33 -4.76 0.57
N ALA A 19 -1.31 -4.54 -0.25
CA ALA A 19 -1.21 -5.16 -1.56
C ALA A 19 -1.26 -6.70 -1.47
N LYS A 20 -0.58 -7.30 -0.48
CA LYS A 20 -0.63 -8.74 -0.21
C LYS A 20 -2.03 -9.22 0.17
N LYS A 21 -2.75 -8.49 1.03
CA LYS A 21 -4.13 -8.82 1.43
C LYS A 21 -5.09 -8.74 0.24
N ILE A 22 -4.93 -7.73 -0.63
CA ILE A 22 -5.83 -7.48 -1.76
C ILE A 22 -5.58 -8.45 -2.92
N TYR A 23 -4.32 -8.62 -3.32
CA TYR A 23 -3.95 -9.28 -4.58
C TYR A 23 -3.27 -10.63 -4.38
N GLY A 24 -2.99 -11.04 -3.14
CA GLY A 24 -2.38 -12.33 -2.80
C GLY A 24 -1.03 -12.50 -3.51
N LYS A 25 -0.83 -13.63 -4.20
CA LYS A 25 0.44 -13.95 -4.89
C LYS A 25 0.84 -12.94 -5.98
N ARG A 26 -0.12 -12.15 -6.50
CA ARG A 26 0.13 -11.17 -7.57
C ARG A 26 0.48 -9.77 -7.05
N TRP A 27 0.53 -9.58 -5.73
CA TRP A 27 0.70 -8.26 -5.10
C TRP A 27 1.82 -7.43 -5.67
N MET A 28 2.99 -8.03 -5.96
CA MET A 28 4.14 -7.31 -6.48
C MET A 28 3.90 -6.77 -7.90
N ARG A 29 3.21 -7.54 -8.75
CA ARG A 29 2.85 -7.09 -10.11
C ARG A 29 1.84 -5.97 -10.05
N GLU A 30 0.79 -6.13 -9.25
CA GLU A 30 -0.28 -5.13 -9.12
C GLU A 30 0.25 -3.84 -8.50
N LEU A 31 1.07 -3.95 -7.44
CA LEU A 31 1.70 -2.80 -6.79
C LEU A 31 2.58 -2.02 -7.78
N ASN A 32 3.43 -2.68 -8.56
CA ASN A 32 4.26 -1.98 -9.56
C ASN A 32 3.41 -1.22 -10.59
N MET A 33 2.30 -1.81 -11.06
CA MET A 33 1.39 -1.13 -12.01
C MET A 33 0.70 0.08 -11.37
N ILE A 34 0.40 0.00 -10.07
CA ILE A 34 -0.19 1.09 -9.30
C ILE A 34 0.86 2.20 -9.09
N GLU A 35 2.08 1.86 -8.70
CA GLU A 35 3.20 2.80 -8.56
C GLU A 35 3.47 3.54 -9.88
N ASP A 36 3.52 2.84 -11.01
CA ASP A 36 3.68 3.45 -12.33
C ASP A 36 2.54 4.45 -12.64
N ARG A 37 1.31 4.15 -12.23
CA ARG A 37 0.14 5.02 -12.44
C ARG A 37 0.20 6.31 -11.62
N PHE A 38 0.72 6.24 -10.40
CA PHE A 38 0.83 7.37 -9.48
C PHE A 38 2.22 8.06 -9.52
N GLY A 39 3.07 7.70 -10.49
CA GLY A 39 4.39 8.30 -10.63
C GLY A 39 5.34 7.99 -9.47
N GLY A 40 5.07 6.91 -8.72
CA GLY A 40 5.83 6.49 -7.56
C GLY A 40 5.58 7.29 -6.29
N ASP A 41 4.52 8.12 -6.21
CA ASP A 41 4.14 8.74 -4.93
C ASP A 41 3.58 7.69 -3.97
N PRO A 42 4.24 7.45 -2.83
CA PRO A 42 3.89 6.32 -1.98
C PRO A 42 2.65 6.60 -1.12
N TYR A 43 2.26 7.86 -0.89
CA TYR A 43 1.03 8.20 -0.16
C TYR A 43 -0.20 7.96 -1.03
N ASP A 44 -0.14 8.35 -2.31
CA ASP A 44 -1.22 8.10 -3.28
C ASP A 44 -1.43 6.60 -3.51
N VAL A 45 -0.34 5.84 -3.63
CA VAL A 45 -0.37 4.37 -3.76
C VAL A 45 -1.05 3.74 -2.54
N LEU A 46 -0.69 4.17 -1.33
CA LEU A 46 -1.28 3.66 -0.10
C LEU A 46 -2.78 4.02 0.00
N GLU A 47 -3.16 5.26 -0.33
CA GLU A 47 -4.56 5.69 -0.31
C GLU A 47 -5.41 4.89 -1.31
N PHE A 48 -4.89 4.65 -2.51
CA PHE A 48 -5.54 3.80 -3.50
C PHE A 48 -5.79 2.38 -2.96
N LEU A 49 -4.77 1.76 -2.36
CA LEU A 49 -4.89 0.42 -1.79
C LEU A 49 -5.88 0.37 -0.62
N LYS A 50 -5.97 1.42 0.21
CA LYS A 50 -6.97 1.50 1.29
C LYS A 50 -8.39 1.46 0.72
N LYS A 51 -8.68 2.30 -0.27
CA LYS A 51 -9.99 2.33 -0.95
C LYS A 51 -10.30 0.99 -1.64
N GLU A 52 -9.30 0.39 -2.28
CA GLU A 52 -9.44 -0.91 -2.94
C GLU A 52 -9.75 -2.02 -1.93
N ALA A 53 -9.10 -2.00 -0.76
CA ALA A 53 -9.35 -2.93 0.33
C ALA A 53 -10.78 -2.77 0.88
N GLU A 54 -11.23 -1.54 1.11
CA GLU A 54 -12.60 -1.22 1.53
C GLU A 54 -13.64 -1.71 0.52
N ASN A 55 -13.43 -1.45 -0.78
CA ASN A 55 -14.31 -1.91 -1.86
C ASN A 55 -14.42 -3.45 -1.91
N LYS A 56 -13.37 -4.16 -1.49
CA LYS A 56 -13.34 -5.63 -1.43
C LYS A 56 -13.82 -6.19 -0.08
N GLY A 57 -14.22 -5.33 0.86
CA GLY A 57 -14.65 -5.74 2.20
C GLY A 57 -13.51 -6.27 3.09
N ILE A 58 -12.26 -5.95 2.76
CA ILE A 58 -11.09 -6.33 3.56
C ILE A 58 -10.99 -5.37 4.74
N LYS A 59 -11.15 -5.91 5.96
CA LYS A 59 -10.99 -5.11 7.18
C LYS A 59 -9.53 -4.70 7.35
N LEU A 60 -9.30 -3.39 7.35
CA LEU A 60 -8.05 -2.80 7.78
C LEU A 60 -8.07 -2.79 9.31
N ASP A 61 -7.44 -3.77 9.93
CA ASP A 61 -7.22 -3.76 11.37
C ASP A 61 -6.42 -2.48 11.71
N GLN A 62 -7.09 -1.48 12.28
CA GLN A 62 -6.45 -0.32 12.86
C GLN A 62 -5.75 -0.80 14.13
N LYS A 63 -4.44 -1.02 14.04
CA LYS A 63 -3.61 -1.40 15.18
C LYS A 63 -3.08 -0.17 15.90
#